data_AF-V7PWX2-F1
#
_entry.id   AF-V7PWX2-F1
#
_cell.length_a   1.000
_cell.length_b   1.000
_cell.length_c   1.000
_cell.angle_alpha   90.00
_cell.angle_beta   90.00
_cell.angle_gamma   90.00
#
_symmetry.space_group_name_H-M   'P 1'
#
loop_
_entity.id
_entity.type
_entity.pdbx_description
1 polymer ?
#
loop_
_entity_poly.entity_id
_entity_poly.type
_entity_poly.pdbx_seq_one_letter_code
_entity_poly.pdbx_strand_id
1 'polypeptide(L)' 'MSQDKLIKITNKATGTTYYTKKNKKTVTKKIELKKYDKKLRKRVVFKESKK' A
#
# COMPACT_ATOMS: atom_id res chain seq x y z
N MET A 1 14.22 -2.56 -14.49
CA MET A 1 14.11 -1.09 -14.25
C MET A 1 13.84 -0.82 -12.77
N SER A 2 14.26 0.33 -12.24
CA SER A 2 14.18 0.67 -10.80
C SER A 2 12.75 0.57 -10.19
N GLN A 3 11.70 0.71 -11.01
CA GLN A 3 10.30 0.74 -10.57
C GLN A 3 9.53 -0.59 -10.69
N ASP A 4 10.12 -1.68 -11.17
CA ASP A 4 9.37 -2.93 -11.47
C ASP A 4 8.69 -3.54 -10.23
N LYS A 5 9.29 -3.29 -9.06
CA LYS A 5 8.83 -3.76 -7.74
C LYS A 5 8.00 -2.73 -6.98
N LEU A 6 7.80 -1.52 -7.52
CA LEU A 6 7.09 -0.44 -6.83
C LEU A 6 5.58 -0.70 -6.84
N ILE A 7 4.95 -0.52 -5.68
CA ILE A 7 3.53 -0.77 -5.44
C ILE A 7 2.92 0.37 -4.62
N LYS A 8 1.65 0.65 -4.91
CA LYS A 8 0.82 1.66 -4.24
C LYS A 8 -0.08 0.97 -3.22
N ILE A 9 -0.07 1.44 -1.96
CA ILE A 9 -1.00 1.00 -0.91
C ILE A 9 -1.88 2.19 -0.54
N THR A 10 -3.19 2.03 -0.65
CA THR A 10 -4.16 3.11 -0.45
C THR A 10 -5.16 2.77 0.64
N ASN A 11 -5.58 3.79 1.36
CA ASN A 11 -6.79 3.71 2.18
C ASN A 11 -7.97 4.28 1.37
N LYS A 12 -9.00 3.45 1.14
CA LYS A 12 -10.19 3.83 0.36
C LYS A 12 -11.00 4.94 1.03
N ALA A 13 -10.99 5.03 2.36
CA ALA A 13 -11.81 6.00 3.08
C ALA A 13 -11.24 7.43 3.02
N THR A 14 -9.91 7.57 2.97
CA THR A 14 -9.22 8.86 3.11
C THR A 14 -8.45 9.28 1.87
N GLY A 15 -8.22 8.37 0.93
CA GLY A 15 -7.37 8.58 -0.25
C GLY A 15 -5.88 8.65 0.08
N THR A 16 -5.49 8.47 1.35
CA THR A 16 -4.09 8.50 1.77
C THR A 16 -3.35 7.33 1.12
N THR A 17 -2.19 7.63 0.54
CA THR A 17 -1.43 6.67 -0.27
C THR A 17 0.01 6.58 0.22
N TYR A 18 0.53 5.36 0.27
CA TYR A 18 1.95 5.08 0.44
C TYR A 18 2.50 4.33 -0.77
N TYR A 19 3.76 4.57 -1.08
CA TYR A 19 4.51 3.77 -2.04
C TYR A 19 5.46 2.84 -1.29
N THR A 20 5.47 1.58 -1.70
CA THR A 20 6.35 0.55 -1.13
C THR A 20 6.87 -0.35 -2.23
N LYS A 21 7.77 -1.28 -1.88
CA LYS A 21 8.29 -2.28 -2.81
C LYS A 21 7.78 -3.65 -2.40
N LYS A 22 7.45 -4.47 -3.39
CA LYS A 22 7.08 -5.88 -3.21
C LYS A 22 7.82 -6.74 -4.21
N ASN A 23 8.27 -7.90 -3.76
CA ASN A 23 8.75 -8.93 -4.66
C ASN A 23 7.57 -9.71 -5.23
N LYS A 24 7.19 -9.42 -6.48
CA LYS A 24 6.08 -10.07 -7.19
C LYS A 24 6.28 -11.58 -7.42
N LYS A 25 7.53 -12.08 -7.34
CA LYS A 25 7.85 -13.51 -7.51
C LYS A 25 7.48 -14.32 -6.26
N THR A 26 7.80 -13.81 -5.08
CA THR A 26 7.58 -14.54 -3.82
C THR A 26 6.24 -14.22 -3.18
N VAL A 27 5.76 -12.97 -3.33
CA VAL A 27 4.47 -12.53 -2.79
C VAL A 27 3.50 -12.34 -3.95
N THR A 28 2.59 -13.29 -4.12
CA THR A 28 1.55 -13.26 -5.16
C THR A 28 0.26 -12.59 -4.67
N LYS A 29 -0.04 -12.72 -3.37
CA LYS A 29 -1.24 -12.14 -2.74
C LYS A 29 -1.16 -10.61 -2.65
N LYS A 30 -2.32 -9.94 -2.67
CA LYS A 30 -2.40 -8.50 -2.42
C LYS A 30 -1.96 -8.18 -0.98
N ILE A 31 -1.12 -7.17 -0.82
CA ILE A 31 -0.64 -6.75 0.49
C ILE A 31 -1.71 -5.92 1.20
N GLU A 32 -1.96 -6.26 2.46
CA GLU A 32 -2.74 -5.46 3.39
C GLU A 32 -1.87 -5.13 4.61
N LEU A 33 -1.68 -3.85 4.90
CA LEU A 33 -0.81 -3.40 5.99
C LEU A 33 -1.53 -2.37 6.86
N LYS A 34 -1.42 -2.51 8.18
CA LYS A 34 -1.84 -1.46 9.11
C LYS A 34 -0.81 -0.32 9.08
N LYS A 35 -1.22 0.84 8.60
CA LYS A 35 -0.40 2.06 8.58
C LYS A 35 -1.17 3.21 9.23
N TYR A 36 -0.43 4.21 9.70
CA TYR A 36 -1.03 5.40 10.27
C TYR A 36 -1.67 6.24 9.17
N ASP A 37 -2.91 6.66 9.38
CA ASP A 37 -3.58 7.59 8.49
C ASP A 37 -3.54 8.99 9.07
N LYS A 38 -2.91 9.93 8.36
CA LYS A 38 -2.77 11.32 8.81
C LYS A 38 -4.11 12.03 8.96
N LYS A 39 -5.12 11.68 8.16
CA LYS A 39 -6.45 12.33 8.20
C LYS A 39 -7.28 11.85 9.39
N LEU A 40 -7.30 10.54 9.64
CA LEU A 40 -8.07 9.93 10.73
C LEU A 40 -7.31 9.88 12.06
N ARG A 41 -6.01 10.20 12.04
CA ARG A 41 -5.08 10.15 13.19
C ARG A 41 -5.05 8.80 13.92
N LYS A 42 -5.27 7.70 13.19
CA LYS A 42 -5.27 6.34 13.72
C LYS A 42 -4.63 5.36 12.74
N ARG A 43 -4.22 4.19 13.24
CA ARG A 43 -3.72 3.11 12.37
C ARG A 43 -4.90 2.38 11.72
N VAL A 44 -4.92 2.37 10.40
CA VAL A 44 -5.97 1.74 9.58
C VAL A 44 -5.32 0.75 8.62
N VAL A 45 -6.10 -0.20 8.11
CA VAL A 45 -5.63 -1.15 7.09
C VAL A 45 -5.60 -0.45 5.73
N PHE A 46 -4.43 -0.45 5.10
CA PHE A 46 -4.20 0.00 3.73
C PHE A 46 -4.12 -1.22 2.82
N LYS A 47 -4.74 -1.15 1.65
CA LYS A 47 -4.78 -2.25 0.68
C LYS A 47 -3.99 -1.88 -0.57
N GLU A 48 -3.38 -2.89 -1.18
CA GLU A 48 -2.68 -2.74 -2.44
C GLU A 48 -3.64 -2.28 -3.56
N SER A 49 -3.27 -1.17 -4.20
CA SER A 49 -3.95 -0.58 -5.35
C SER A 49 -3.06 -0.66 -6.58
N LYS A 50 -3.68 -0.71 -7.77
CA LYS A 50 -2.94 -0.51 -9.02
C LYS A 50 -2.31 0.89 -9.01
N LYS A 51 -1.10 0.97 -9.58
CA LYS A 51 -0.42 2.23 -9.90
C LYS A 51 -1.28 3.02 -10.88
#